data_AF-A0A655USK1-F1
#
_entry.id   AF-A0A655USK1-F1
#
_cell.length_a   1.000
_cell.length_b   1.000
_cell.length_c   1.000
_cell.angle_alpha   90.00
_cell.angle_beta   90.00
_cell.angle_gamma   90.00
#
_symmetry.space_group_name_H-M   'P 1'
#
loop_
_entity.id
_entity.type
_entity.pdbx_description
1 polymer ?
#
loop_
_entity_poly.entity_id
_entity_poly.type
_entity_poly.pdbx_seq_one_letter_code
_entity_poly.pdbx_strand_id
1 'polypeptide(L)'
;MNHDWDDLVGVIESARIESKKGKAVVRFGTSPRAEEIWQDVKNRIRKHVSIGYIVHEMVLEKDEDGTRTYRVTDWEPFEQSFVTVPADPTVGVGRSLDNQKTLNQLRDMGIIIPTGAADNHPEIEIRSESTMKTKTLRDASGRLVRAKVDENDVIVEIIEVLEESNGERQAGIEAEQNRVRDILDLFEQYGSRGVDPNQFIRDKSKTASDYQRALLDAAANPQGNKGGKRNVTPTAADSPDIGLSDSEIRNYSFLNVLRYLSNPTNEKYRQAAAFELEASAAAEGKLQREAQGIIVPNDVLRSAAPIAKSGSGANLIATEHLAGSFIDMLYNKSSVMQYATTLTGLVGDLSIPTQEGGATGYWLGEDADATLSEITFGERTLQNRTCAALVEMTRKMIMQSSNDVEMLARGDIAKALALTIDKAALYGTGGDQPLGLAGITGVNPVNLVGTHPNYQEFIEMETSIAADNADVGSMLYMMNAVGRGHCKSTQKFANTNGSPIWEAGNTVNGYGTHISNQINNGDYWFGVWSELLIGLWGGLDLTVDPYTHSSKGRLRIVAFQDADVAVRHPQSFCLGRKAA
;
A
#
# COMPACT_ATOMS: atom_id res chain seq x y z
N MET A 1 19.74 13.62 3.94
CA MET A 1 21.14 13.11 4.19
C MET A 1 21.31 11.71 3.59
N ASN A 2 22.51 11.28 3.17
CA ASN A 2 22.70 9.94 2.54
C ASN A 2 21.68 9.66 1.41
N HIS A 3 21.55 10.59 0.46
CA HIS A 3 20.57 10.54 -0.64
C HIS A 3 19.09 10.71 -0.26
N ASP A 4 18.78 11.07 0.98
CA ASP A 4 17.43 11.50 1.36
C ASP A 4 17.17 12.94 0.88
N TRP A 5 16.26 13.07 -0.10
CA TRP A 5 15.87 14.30 -0.78
C TRP A 5 14.91 15.17 0.04
N ASP A 6 14.28 14.61 1.08
CA ASP A 6 13.35 15.34 1.95
C ASP A 6 14.09 16.15 3.04
N ASP A 7 15.39 15.91 3.24
CA ASP A 7 16.25 16.61 4.21
C ASP A 7 17.06 17.73 3.53
N LEU A 8 16.40 18.87 3.32
CA LEU A 8 16.99 20.07 2.69
C LEU A 8 17.95 20.81 3.64
N VAL A 9 19.24 20.80 3.30
CA VAL A 9 20.32 21.40 4.12
C VAL A 9 20.85 22.71 3.52
N GLY A 10 20.67 22.92 2.22
CA GLY A 10 21.18 24.08 1.51
C GLY A 10 20.83 24.05 0.02
N VAL A 11 21.35 25.01 -0.72
CA VAL A 11 21.15 25.16 -2.17
C VAL A 11 22.48 25.23 -2.90
N ILE A 12 22.53 24.72 -4.13
CA ILE A 12 23.67 24.87 -5.03
C ILE A 12 23.54 26.24 -5.73
N GLU A 13 24.52 27.12 -5.54
CA GLU A 13 24.54 28.44 -6.18
C GLU A 13 25.21 28.42 -7.55
N SER A 14 26.22 27.57 -7.72
CA SER A 14 26.84 27.33 -9.02
C SER A 14 27.53 25.97 -9.04
N ALA A 15 27.50 25.30 -10.19
CA ALA A 15 28.25 24.08 -10.45
C ALA A 15 28.98 24.19 -11.78
N ARG A 16 30.21 23.70 -11.84
CA ARG A 16 31.04 23.70 -13.05
C ARG A 16 31.98 22.50 -13.08
N ILE A 17 32.38 22.08 -14.27
CA ILE A 17 33.43 21.09 -14.47
C ILE A 17 34.73 21.83 -14.77
N GLU A 18 35.78 21.55 -14.00
CA GLU A 18 37.09 22.16 -14.15
C GLU A 18 38.16 21.07 -14.03
N SER A 19 39.05 20.93 -15.01
CA SER A 19 40.12 19.92 -15.02
C SER A 19 39.63 18.49 -14.73
N LYS A 20 38.54 18.08 -15.39
CA LYS A 20 37.86 16.77 -15.21
C LYS A 20 37.32 16.51 -13.79
N LYS A 21 37.08 17.56 -12.99
CA LYS A 21 36.45 17.47 -11.67
C LYS A 21 35.24 18.38 -11.58
N GLY A 22 34.14 17.88 -11.04
CA GLY A 22 32.98 18.69 -10.68
C GLY A 22 33.29 19.55 -9.45
N LYS A 23 33.03 20.86 -9.54
CA LYS A 23 33.11 21.80 -8.42
C LYS A 23 31.75 22.50 -8.28
N ALA A 24 31.27 22.60 -7.04
CA ALA A 24 30.04 23.31 -6.72
C ALA A 24 30.27 24.31 -5.58
N VAL A 25 29.60 25.45 -5.66
CA VAL A 25 29.45 26.42 -4.57
C VAL A 25 28.05 26.21 -3.99
N VAL A 26 27.99 25.96 -2.68
CA VAL A 26 26.75 25.69 -1.97
C VAL A 26 26.54 26.72 -0.87
N ARG A 27 25.29 27.12 -0.66
CA ARG A 27 24.85 27.97 0.45
C ARG A 27 23.99 27.17 1.41
N PHE A 28 24.40 27.12 2.66
CA PHE A 28 23.66 26.43 3.72
C PHE A 28 22.41 27.22 4.10
N GLY A 29 21.36 26.51 4.48
CA GLY A 29 20.16 27.09 5.09
C GLY A 29 20.43 27.63 6.50
N THR A 30 19.46 28.35 7.05
CA THR A 30 19.52 28.90 8.42
C THR A 30 18.75 28.07 9.45
N SER A 31 18.30 26.86 9.06
CA SER A 31 17.56 25.97 9.95
C SER A 31 18.50 25.36 11.01
N PRO A 32 17.98 24.93 12.18
CA PRO A 32 18.79 24.24 13.18
C PRO A 32 19.54 23.03 12.60
N ARG A 33 18.89 22.33 11.67
CA ARG A 33 19.45 21.17 10.95
C ARG A 33 20.58 21.56 10.00
N ALA A 34 20.42 22.65 9.25
CA ALA A 34 21.46 23.15 8.36
C ALA A 34 22.67 23.69 9.15
N GLU A 35 22.43 24.34 10.29
CA GLU A 35 23.49 24.84 11.18
C GLU A 35 24.29 23.69 11.82
N GLU A 36 23.62 22.63 12.29
CA GLU A 36 24.29 21.41 12.78
C GLU A 36 25.27 20.85 11.74
N ILE A 37 24.80 20.69 10.49
CA ILE A 37 25.61 20.13 9.41
C ILE A 37 26.72 21.10 9.00
N TRP A 38 26.45 22.41 8.99
CA TRP A 38 27.47 23.42 8.73
C TRP A 38 28.61 23.36 9.75
N GLN A 39 28.30 23.21 11.05
CA GLN A 39 29.31 23.04 12.09
C GLN A 39 30.12 21.76 11.87
N ASP A 40 29.48 20.64 11.51
CA ASP A 40 30.17 19.38 11.18
C ASP A 40 31.10 19.49 9.97
N VAL A 41 30.71 20.25 8.95
CA VAL A 41 31.53 20.53 7.75
C VAL A 41 32.73 21.40 8.13
N LYS A 42 32.51 22.47 8.91
CA LYS A 42 33.56 23.36 9.41
C LYS A 42 34.56 22.62 10.30
N ASN A 43 34.05 21.74 11.16
CA ASN A 43 34.83 20.88 12.05
C ASN A 43 35.48 19.69 11.34
N ARG A 44 35.32 19.58 10.01
CA ARG A 44 35.96 18.53 9.20
C ARG A 44 35.51 17.12 9.63
N ILE A 45 34.32 16.98 10.20
CA ILE A 45 33.72 15.68 10.53
C ILE A 45 33.03 15.13 9.27
N ARG A 46 32.29 15.97 8.55
CA ARG A 46 31.60 15.62 7.30
C ARG A 46 32.35 16.18 6.09
N LYS A 47 33.23 15.36 5.51
CA LYS A 47 34.04 15.75 4.34
C LYS A 47 33.56 15.18 3.03
N HIS A 48 32.84 14.06 3.06
CA HIS A 48 32.52 13.29 1.86
C HIS A 48 31.21 13.77 1.24
N VAL A 49 31.20 13.83 -0.08
CA VAL A 49 30.04 14.22 -0.88
C VAL A 49 29.80 13.20 -1.98
N SER A 50 28.54 13.01 -2.34
CA SER A 50 28.10 12.19 -3.45
C SER A 50 27.17 13.00 -4.34
N ILE A 51 26.98 12.52 -5.56
CA ILE A 51 26.05 13.12 -6.52
C ILE A 51 25.00 12.08 -6.94
N GLY A 52 23.75 12.52 -6.98
CA GLY A 52 22.71 11.82 -7.74
C GLY A 52 22.78 12.28 -9.19
N TYR A 53 22.72 11.35 -10.13
CA TYR A 53 22.70 11.64 -11.56
C TYR A 53 21.66 10.81 -12.29
N ILE A 54 21.11 11.38 -13.36
CA ILE A 54 20.25 10.70 -14.31
C ILE A 54 21.12 10.32 -15.51
N VAL A 55 21.04 9.06 -15.93
CA VAL A 55 21.72 8.58 -17.13
C VAL A 55 20.77 8.74 -18.32
N HIS A 56 21.21 9.48 -19.33
CA HIS A 56 20.47 9.68 -20.58
C HIS A 56 20.93 8.69 -21.66
N GLU A 57 22.22 8.37 -21.70
CA GLU A 57 22.79 7.44 -22.68
C GLU A 57 23.90 6.57 -22.06
N MET A 58 23.91 5.28 -22.42
CA MET A 58 24.94 4.32 -22.06
C MET A 58 25.31 3.42 -23.24
N VAL A 59 26.60 3.11 -23.36
CA VAL A 59 27.16 2.26 -24.42
C VAL A 59 27.72 0.99 -23.79
N LEU A 60 27.38 -0.18 -24.32
CA LEU A 60 27.95 -1.46 -23.88
C LEU A 60 29.41 -1.54 -24.32
N GLU A 61 30.34 -1.58 -23.36
CA GLU A 61 31.78 -1.68 -23.66
C GLU A 61 32.30 -3.11 -23.62
N LYS A 62 31.73 -3.96 -22.78
CA LYS A 62 32.23 -5.32 -22.57
C LYS A 62 31.11 -6.27 -22.15
N ASP A 63 31.09 -7.47 -22.72
CA ASP A 63 30.21 -8.58 -22.33
C ASP A 63 31.08 -9.83 -22.22
N GLU A 64 31.53 -10.14 -21.00
CA GLU A 64 32.33 -11.33 -20.67
C GLU A 64 31.69 -12.04 -19.47
N ASP A 65 31.65 -13.37 -19.51
CA ASP A 65 31.13 -14.25 -18.44
C ASP A 65 29.76 -13.84 -17.88
N GLY A 66 28.86 -13.37 -18.76
CA GLY A 66 27.51 -12.94 -18.40
C GLY A 66 27.45 -11.62 -17.62
N THR A 67 28.57 -10.90 -17.48
CA THR A 67 28.63 -9.59 -16.84
C THR A 67 28.82 -8.49 -17.91
N ARG A 68 27.75 -7.75 -18.17
CA ARG A 68 27.74 -6.62 -19.10
C ARG A 68 28.22 -5.33 -18.43
N THR A 69 29.31 -4.77 -18.94
CA THR A 69 29.86 -3.49 -18.49
C THR A 69 29.45 -2.39 -19.47
N TYR A 70 28.74 -1.38 -18.97
CA TYR A 70 28.30 -0.22 -19.74
C TYR A 70 29.08 1.03 -19.34
N ARG A 71 29.50 1.82 -20.33
CA ARG A 71 29.99 3.19 -20.11
C ARG A 71 28.84 4.16 -20.32
N VAL A 72 28.54 4.94 -19.28
CA VAL A 72 27.62 6.07 -19.37
C VAL A 72 28.30 7.21 -20.15
N THR A 73 27.70 7.64 -21.26
CA THR A 73 28.23 8.68 -22.14
C THR A 73 27.51 10.01 -21.97
N ASP A 74 26.23 9.98 -21.63
CA ASP A 74 25.42 11.17 -21.36
C ASP A 74 24.69 11.02 -20.02
N TRP A 75 24.90 11.99 -19.13
CA TRP A 75 24.33 12.00 -17.79
C TRP A 75 24.23 13.42 -17.23
N GLU A 76 23.24 13.62 -16.37
CA GLU A 76 22.94 14.91 -15.76
C GLU A 76 22.93 14.80 -14.22
N PRO A 77 23.76 15.56 -13.50
CA PRO A 77 23.69 15.63 -12.04
C PRO A 77 22.44 16.40 -11.61
N PHE A 78 21.65 15.83 -10.71
CA PHE A 78 20.45 16.49 -10.18
C PHE A 78 20.49 16.68 -8.66
N GLU A 79 21.36 15.97 -7.95
CA GLU A 79 21.48 16.05 -6.49
C GLU A 79 22.96 16.11 -6.08
N GLN A 80 23.26 16.88 -5.03
CA GLN A 80 24.51 16.77 -4.28
C GLN A 80 24.19 16.57 -2.80
N SER A 81 24.73 15.51 -2.19
CA SER A 81 24.52 15.26 -0.76
C SER A 81 25.79 14.89 0.00
N PHE A 82 25.79 15.22 1.29
CA PHE A 82 26.81 14.80 2.25
C PHE A 82 26.55 13.36 2.66
N VAL A 83 27.57 12.52 2.52
CA VAL A 83 27.46 11.07 2.74
C VAL A 83 28.48 10.59 3.77
N THR A 84 28.13 9.54 4.51
CA THR A 84 29.07 8.89 5.44
C THR A 84 30.04 7.96 4.71
N VAL A 85 29.61 7.34 3.61
CA VAL A 85 30.41 6.45 2.77
C VAL A 85 30.25 6.89 1.30
N PRO A 86 31.25 7.55 0.69
CA PRO A 86 31.16 7.96 -0.71
C PRO A 86 31.52 6.83 -1.67
N ALA A 87 30.94 6.86 -2.87
CA ALA A 87 31.38 6.01 -3.98
C ALA A 87 32.83 6.35 -4.40
N ASP A 88 33.22 7.62 -4.32
CA ASP A 88 34.61 8.07 -4.50
C ASP A 88 35.15 8.77 -3.23
N PRO A 89 36.03 8.10 -2.44
CA PRO A 89 36.61 8.70 -1.24
C PRO A 89 37.56 9.86 -1.55
N THR A 90 37.94 10.05 -2.82
CA THR A 90 38.79 11.13 -3.30
C THR A 90 38.02 12.41 -3.62
N VAL A 91 36.72 12.55 -3.28
CA VAL A 91 35.89 13.77 -3.46
C VAL A 91 35.34 14.31 -2.12
N GLY A 92 35.23 15.63 -1.95
CA GLY A 92 34.85 16.24 -0.67
C GLY A 92 34.99 17.77 -0.54
N VAL A 93 34.47 18.34 0.56
CA VAL A 93 34.38 19.79 0.80
C VAL A 93 35.71 20.40 1.27
N GLY A 94 36.00 21.63 0.81
CA GLY A 94 37.13 22.44 1.31
C GLY A 94 38.48 22.14 0.66
N ARG A 95 38.49 21.59 -0.57
CA ARG A 95 39.70 21.26 -1.32
C ARG A 95 40.12 22.42 -2.23
N SER A 96 40.62 23.51 -1.65
CA SER A 96 41.49 24.40 -2.42
C SER A 96 42.90 23.81 -2.45
N LEU A 97 43.51 23.73 -3.63
CA LEU A 97 44.96 23.64 -3.73
C LEU A 97 45.48 24.92 -3.07
N ASP A 98 46.08 24.76 -1.89
CA ASP A 98 46.81 25.84 -1.23
C ASP A 98 48.11 26.02 -2.03
N ASN A 99 48.02 26.76 -3.15
CA ASN A 99 49.12 26.98 -4.08
C ASN A 99 50.38 27.50 -3.36
N GLN A 100 50.21 28.18 -2.21
CA GLN A 100 51.32 28.61 -1.36
C GLN A 100 52.02 27.44 -0.64
N LYS A 101 51.30 26.43 -0.16
CA LYS A 101 51.92 25.24 0.46
C LYS A 101 52.67 24.39 -0.56
N THR A 102 52.14 24.26 -1.78
CA THR A 102 52.82 23.53 -2.86
C THR A 102 54.04 24.30 -3.38
N LEU A 103 53.98 25.64 -3.51
CA LEU A 103 55.15 26.47 -3.85
C LEU A 103 56.23 26.44 -2.75
N ASN A 104 55.83 26.48 -1.48
CA ASN A 104 56.77 26.45 -0.36
C ASN A 104 57.43 25.07 -0.24
N GLN A 105 56.70 23.97 -0.45
CA GLN A 105 57.27 22.62 -0.51
C GLN A 105 58.23 22.43 -1.70
N LEU A 106 57.95 23.03 -2.86
CA LEU A 106 58.86 23.00 -4.01
C LEU A 106 60.14 23.83 -3.80
N ARG A 107 60.05 24.92 -3.03
CA ARG A 107 61.20 25.73 -2.59
C ARG A 107 62.04 25.02 -1.53
N ASP A 108 61.42 24.35 -0.57
CA ASP A 108 62.09 23.54 0.45
C ASP A 108 62.75 22.28 -0.13
N MET A 109 62.29 21.80 -1.29
CA MET A 109 62.90 20.70 -2.06
C MET A 109 63.98 21.16 -3.07
N GLY A 110 64.36 22.44 -3.07
CA GLY A 110 65.49 22.95 -3.84
C GLY A 110 65.27 23.10 -5.36
N ILE A 111 64.02 23.15 -5.83
CA ILE A 111 63.70 23.26 -7.26
C ILE A 111 63.54 24.75 -7.63
N ILE A 112 64.45 25.27 -8.47
CA ILE A 112 64.39 26.63 -9.03
C ILE A 112 63.47 26.62 -10.25
N ILE A 113 62.40 27.42 -10.23
CA ILE A 113 61.52 27.66 -11.39
C ILE A 113 61.98 28.95 -12.08
N PRO A 114 62.24 28.98 -13.41
CA PRO A 114 62.72 30.17 -14.11
C PRO A 114 61.70 31.31 -14.12
N THR A 115 62.16 32.49 -13.77
CA THR A 115 61.45 33.77 -13.89
C THR A 115 61.59 34.36 -15.30
N GLY A 116 60.46 34.71 -15.92
CA GLY A 116 60.37 35.83 -16.87
C GLY A 116 60.31 35.51 -18.37
N ALA A 117 59.12 35.62 -18.95
CA ALA A 117 58.92 36.13 -20.31
C ALA A 117 57.80 37.17 -20.25
N ALA A 118 58.16 38.42 -20.54
CA ALA A 118 57.31 39.60 -20.53
C ALA A 118 56.70 39.80 -21.92
N ASP A 119 55.45 40.26 -21.99
CA ASP A 119 54.93 41.00 -23.15
C ASP A 119 53.75 41.91 -22.74
N ASN A 120 54.04 43.21 -22.77
CA ASN A 120 53.20 44.32 -23.24
C ASN A 120 51.72 44.39 -22.80
N HIS A 121 51.46 45.13 -21.72
CA HIS A 121 50.21 45.87 -21.56
C HIS A 121 50.33 47.23 -22.27
N PRO A 122 49.43 47.57 -23.23
CA PRO A 122 49.28 48.96 -23.64
C PRO A 122 48.38 49.70 -22.66
N GLU A 123 48.78 50.92 -22.31
CA GLU A 123 47.94 51.94 -21.68
C GLU A 123 46.81 52.36 -22.63
N ILE A 124 45.57 52.47 -22.14
CA ILE A 124 44.61 53.49 -22.57
C ILE A 124 43.88 54.05 -21.35
N GLU A 125 44.26 55.27 -21.00
CA GLU A 125 43.53 56.39 -20.40
C GLU A 125 42.47 56.16 -19.32
N ILE A 126 42.81 56.64 -18.12
CA ILE A 126 41.89 57.15 -17.11
C ILE A 126 41.05 58.27 -17.74
N ARG A 127 39.77 58.00 -18.04
CA ARG A 127 38.76 59.05 -18.16
C ARG A 127 38.02 59.19 -16.82
N SER A 128 38.08 60.42 -16.34
CA SER A 128 37.48 61.02 -15.15
C SER A 128 36.18 60.40 -14.61
N GLU A 129 36.07 60.38 -13.28
CA GLU A 129 34.85 60.23 -12.50
C GLU A 129 33.66 60.99 -13.12
N SER A 130 32.74 60.29 -13.80
CA SER A 130 31.39 60.80 -14.07
C SER A 130 30.45 60.23 -13.02
N THR A 131 29.78 61.12 -12.29
CA THR A 131 28.83 60.78 -11.23
C THR A 131 27.62 60.04 -11.80
N MET A 132 27.62 58.70 -11.74
CA MET A 132 26.47 57.89 -12.14
C MET A 132 25.28 58.13 -11.20
N LYS A 133 24.14 58.53 -11.76
CA LYS A 133 22.88 58.77 -11.02
C LYS A 133 21.93 57.60 -11.24
N THR A 134 21.27 57.14 -10.17
CA THR A 134 20.20 56.15 -10.26
C THR A 134 18.87 56.84 -10.57
N LYS A 135 18.15 56.37 -11.59
CA LYS A 135 16.87 56.95 -12.02
C LYS A 135 15.87 55.83 -12.34
N THR A 136 14.59 56.10 -12.12
CA THR A 136 13.49 55.17 -12.45
C THR A 136 12.93 55.54 -13.81
N LEU A 137 12.98 54.63 -14.78
CA LEU A 137 12.52 54.84 -16.15
C LEU A 137 11.92 53.55 -16.75
N ARG A 138 11.15 53.67 -17.83
CA ARG A 138 10.61 52.50 -18.56
C ARG A 138 11.62 52.01 -19.59
N ASP A 139 11.87 50.70 -19.61
CA ASP A 139 12.74 50.07 -20.60
C ASP A 139 12.03 49.86 -21.96
N ALA A 140 12.77 49.41 -22.98
CA ALA A 140 12.24 49.18 -24.32
C ALA A 140 11.13 48.11 -24.39
N SER A 141 11.02 47.26 -23.38
CA SER A 141 9.96 46.26 -23.20
C SER A 141 8.76 46.77 -22.39
N GLY A 142 8.75 48.06 -22.03
CA GLY A 142 7.65 48.70 -21.30
C GLY A 142 7.63 48.44 -19.79
N ARG A 143 8.66 47.79 -19.22
CA ARG A 143 8.79 47.50 -17.78
C ARG A 143 9.27 48.75 -17.05
N LEU A 144 8.72 49.03 -15.86
CA LEU A 144 9.25 50.09 -14.99
C LEU A 144 10.46 49.55 -14.24
N VAL A 145 11.64 50.10 -14.51
CA VAL A 145 12.90 49.65 -13.93
C VAL A 145 13.63 50.78 -13.22
N ARG A 146 14.31 50.44 -12.12
CA ARG A 146 15.27 51.31 -11.46
C ARG A 146 16.65 50.92 -11.94
N ALA A 147 17.32 51.81 -12.68
CA ALA A 147 18.58 51.51 -13.35
C ALA A 147 19.66 52.56 -13.05
N LYS A 148 20.93 52.15 -13.16
CA LYS A 148 22.04 53.10 -13.30
C LYS A 148 22.10 53.54 -14.75
N VAL A 149 22.04 54.86 -14.94
CA VAL A 149 22.12 55.47 -16.26
C VAL A 149 23.42 56.26 -16.40
N ASP A 150 23.94 56.31 -17.62
CA ASP A 150 25.07 57.18 -17.97
C ASP A 150 24.62 58.65 -18.13
N GLU A 151 25.55 59.55 -18.48
CA GLU A 151 25.25 60.98 -18.68
C GLU A 151 24.25 61.26 -19.83
N ASN A 152 23.92 60.26 -20.65
CA ASN A 152 22.96 60.35 -21.76
C ASN A 152 21.62 59.63 -21.48
N ASP A 153 21.32 59.32 -20.21
CA ASP A 153 20.09 58.60 -19.77
C ASP A 153 19.95 57.17 -20.38
N VAL A 154 21.05 56.56 -20.86
CA VAL A 154 21.05 55.18 -21.38
C VAL A 154 21.22 54.18 -20.24
N ILE A 155 20.38 53.14 -20.21
CA ILE A 155 20.40 52.08 -19.17
C ILE A 155 21.68 51.24 -19.33
N VAL A 156 22.57 51.30 -18.33
CA VAL A 156 23.80 50.48 -18.30
C VAL A 156 23.60 49.24 -17.43
N GLU A 157 22.89 49.39 -16.31
CA GLU A 157 22.68 48.30 -15.35
C GLU A 157 21.31 48.43 -14.69
N ILE A 158 20.46 47.39 -14.82
CA ILE A 158 19.14 47.34 -14.17
C ILE A 158 19.34 46.79 -12.75
N ILE A 159 18.94 47.58 -11.75
CA ILE A 159 19.09 47.22 -10.33
C ILE A 159 17.85 46.47 -9.85
N GLU A 160 16.65 46.93 -10.24
CA GLU A 160 15.39 46.42 -9.71
C GLU A 160 14.24 46.65 -10.71
N VAL A 161 13.44 45.62 -10.98
CA VAL A 161 12.22 45.72 -11.80
C VAL A 161 11.04 45.97 -10.86
N LEU A 162 10.34 47.08 -11.07
CA LEU A 162 9.29 47.56 -10.17
C LEU A 162 7.88 47.13 -10.63
N GLU A 163 7.67 46.90 -11.92
CA GLU A 163 6.38 46.45 -12.47
C GLU A 163 6.58 45.68 -13.79
N GLU A 164 6.08 44.43 -13.86
CA GLU A 164 6.07 43.58 -15.05
C GLU A 164 4.92 43.93 -16.01
N SER A 165 5.09 43.67 -17.32
CA SER A 165 4.10 44.05 -18.33
C SER A 165 2.88 43.11 -18.34
N ASN A 166 1.68 43.65 -18.64
CA ASN A 166 0.44 42.86 -18.73
C ASN A 166 0.47 41.73 -19.78
N GLY A 167 1.37 41.81 -20.78
CA GLY A 167 1.48 40.80 -21.85
C GLY A 167 2.08 39.47 -21.40
N GLU A 168 3.06 39.49 -20.49
CA GLU A 168 3.73 38.27 -20.00
C GLU A 168 2.81 37.44 -19.07
N ARG A 169 1.89 38.10 -18.35
CA ARG A 169 0.84 37.41 -17.58
C ARG A 169 -0.11 36.63 -18.47
N GLN A 170 -0.50 37.18 -19.61
CA GLN A 170 -1.46 36.54 -20.51
C GLN A 170 -0.82 35.36 -21.26
N ALA A 171 0.43 35.51 -21.69
CA ALA A 171 1.21 34.42 -22.28
C ALA A 171 1.45 33.25 -21.29
N GLY A 172 1.68 33.54 -20.00
CA GLY A 172 1.83 32.50 -18.97
C GLY A 172 0.54 31.72 -18.69
N ILE A 173 -0.62 32.39 -18.78
CA ILE A 173 -1.93 31.72 -18.60
C ILE A 173 -2.25 30.82 -19.80
N GLU A 174 -2.00 31.27 -21.02
CA GLU A 174 -2.23 30.48 -22.24
C GLU A 174 -1.31 29.25 -22.30
N ALA A 175 -0.05 29.38 -21.87
CA ALA A 175 0.89 28.25 -21.79
C ALA A 175 0.42 27.17 -20.80
N GLU A 176 -0.10 27.57 -19.64
CA GLU A 176 -0.59 26.63 -18.63
C GLU A 176 -1.90 25.94 -19.07
N GLN A 177 -2.79 26.65 -19.76
CA GLN A 177 -4.01 26.05 -20.32
C GLN A 177 -3.70 25.00 -21.41
N ASN A 178 -2.71 25.27 -22.27
CA ASN A 178 -2.29 24.32 -23.29
C ASN A 178 -1.64 23.08 -22.66
N ARG A 179 -0.79 23.24 -21.63
CA ARG A 179 -0.19 22.12 -20.88
C ARG A 179 -1.25 21.18 -20.29
N VAL A 180 -2.28 21.74 -19.65
CA VAL A 180 -3.35 20.94 -19.02
C VAL A 180 -4.19 20.22 -20.08
N ARG A 181 -4.48 20.86 -21.21
CA ARG A 181 -5.20 20.24 -22.33
C ARG A 181 -4.43 19.03 -22.87
N ASP A 182 -3.14 19.19 -23.16
CA ASP A 182 -2.32 18.12 -23.74
C ASP A 182 -2.23 16.89 -22.82
N ILE A 183 -2.19 17.09 -21.50
CA ILE A 183 -2.20 15.99 -20.51
C ILE A 183 -3.54 15.24 -20.51
N LEU A 184 -4.66 15.96 -20.62
CA LEU A 184 -5.99 15.37 -20.63
C LEU A 184 -6.26 14.59 -21.92
N ASP A 185 -5.83 15.12 -23.07
CA ASP A 185 -5.97 14.45 -24.36
C ASP A 185 -5.17 13.12 -24.39
N LEU A 186 -3.96 13.11 -23.82
CA LEU A 186 -3.16 11.89 -23.65
C LEU A 186 -3.83 10.87 -22.71
N PHE A 187 -4.53 11.32 -21.67
CA PHE A 187 -5.26 10.44 -20.77
C PHE A 187 -6.48 9.82 -21.47
N GLU A 188 -7.22 10.61 -22.25
CA GLU A 188 -8.36 10.08 -23.01
C GLU A 188 -7.92 9.00 -24.02
N GLN A 189 -6.76 9.20 -24.65
CA GLN A 189 -6.24 8.25 -25.63
C GLN A 189 -5.61 6.98 -25.02
N TYR A 190 -5.03 7.07 -23.81
CA TYR A 190 -4.23 5.98 -23.21
C TYR A 190 -4.62 5.60 -21.77
N GLY A 191 -5.79 6.02 -21.28
CA GLY A 191 -6.24 5.85 -19.89
C GLY A 191 -6.39 4.41 -19.41
N SER A 192 -6.42 3.43 -20.33
CA SER A 192 -6.41 1.99 -20.00
C SER A 192 -5.11 1.51 -19.33
N ARG A 193 -4.04 2.32 -19.34
CA ARG A 193 -2.73 1.99 -18.75
C ARG A 193 -2.62 2.30 -17.25
N GLY A 194 -3.66 2.88 -16.63
CA GLY A 194 -3.76 3.00 -15.17
C GLY A 194 -2.91 4.10 -14.52
N VAL A 195 -2.41 5.08 -15.28
CA VAL A 195 -1.66 6.24 -14.77
C VAL A 195 -2.61 7.43 -14.55
N ASP A 196 -2.73 7.89 -13.30
CA ASP A 196 -3.62 9.00 -12.92
C ASP A 196 -3.08 10.37 -13.42
N PRO A 197 -3.85 11.14 -14.22
CA PRO A 197 -3.41 12.44 -14.73
C PRO A 197 -3.37 13.55 -13.67
N ASN A 198 -4.08 13.41 -12.54
CA ASN A 198 -4.21 14.47 -11.53
C ASN A 198 -2.87 14.86 -10.89
N GLN A 199 -1.92 13.92 -10.81
CA GLN A 199 -0.58 14.20 -10.26
C GLN A 199 0.26 15.10 -11.18
N PHE A 200 0.00 15.06 -12.48
CA PHE A 200 0.71 15.85 -13.50
C PHE A 200 0.05 17.21 -13.72
N ILE A 201 -1.27 17.30 -13.53
CA ILE A 201 -2.01 18.56 -13.60
C ILE A 201 -1.72 19.45 -12.38
N ARG A 202 -1.71 18.88 -11.17
CA ARG A 202 -1.51 19.63 -9.91
C ARG A 202 -0.08 20.19 -9.76
N ASP A 203 0.90 19.48 -10.31
CA ASP A 203 2.29 19.92 -10.27
C ASP A 203 2.61 20.77 -11.49
N LYS A 204 2.79 22.08 -11.28
CA LYS A 204 3.09 23.05 -12.34
C LYS A 204 4.45 22.84 -12.99
N SER A 205 5.32 22.03 -12.39
CA SER A 205 6.64 21.70 -12.96
C SER A 205 6.60 20.54 -13.96
N LYS A 206 5.51 19.76 -14.00
CA LYS A 206 5.38 18.57 -14.84
C LYS A 206 4.76 18.90 -16.18
N THR A 207 5.30 18.33 -17.24
CA THR A 207 4.90 18.58 -18.63
C THR A 207 4.11 17.42 -19.23
N ALA A 208 3.48 17.64 -20.39
CA ALA A 208 2.77 16.57 -21.11
C ALA A 208 3.70 15.40 -21.50
N SER A 209 4.98 15.69 -21.78
CA SER A 209 6.01 14.67 -22.04
C SER A 209 6.30 13.79 -20.83
N ASP A 210 6.22 14.32 -19.61
CA ASP A 210 6.42 13.53 -18.39
C ASP A 210 5.27 12.55 -18.18
N TYR A 211 4.04 12.97 -18.51
CA TYR A 211 2.88 12.10 -18.50
C TYR A 211 2.96 11.01 -19.58
N GLN A 212 3.40 11.37 -20.80
CA GLN A 212 3.65 10.40 -21.87
C GLN A 212 4.72 9.37 -21.47
N ARG A 213 5.80 9.79 -20.82
CA ARG A 213 6.85 8.89 -20.33
C ARG A 213 6.31 7.94 -19.27
N ALA A 214 5.48 8.41 -18.34
CA ALA A 214 4.83 7.57 -17.35
C ALA A 214 3.88 6.54 -18.00
N LEU A 215 3.13 6.93 -19.04
CA LEU A 215 2.27 6.03 -19.82
C LEU A 215 3.06 4.99 -20.63
N LEU A 216 4.28 5.31 -21.07
CA LEU A 216 5.14 4.39 -21.81
C LEU A 216 5.86 3.41 -20.88
N ASP A 217 6.32 3.87 -19.72
CA ASP A 217 6.95 3.02 -18.71
C ASP A 217 5.95 1.99 -18.16
N ALA A 218 4.70 2.40 -17.96
CA ALA A 218 3.59 1.49 -17.63
C ALA A 218 3.30 0.45 -18.74
N ALA A 219 3.62 0.75 -20.01
CA ALA A 219 3.45 -0.16 -21.14
C ALA A 219 4.63 -1.13 -21.33
N ALA A 220 5.84 -0.74 -20.92
CA ALA A 220 7.06 -1.52 -21.10
C ALA A 220 7.23 -2.67 -20.09
N ASN A 221 6.38 -2.74 -19.06
CA ASN A 221 6.52 -3.69 -17.96
C ASN A 221 5.25 -4.53 -17.73
N PRO A 222 4.97 -5.58 -18.55
CA PRO A 222 3.74 -6.37 -18.44
C PRO A 222 3.71 -7.32 -17.23
N GLN A 223 4.85 -7.55 -16.55
CA GLN A 223 5.00 -8.49 -15.44
C GLN A 223 6.02 -7.94 -14.44
N GLY A 224 5.59 -7.06 -13.54
CA GLY A 224 6.55 -6.53 -12.57
C GLY A 224 6.10 -5.45 -11.59
N ASN A 225 4.80 -5.29 -11.29
CA ASN A 225 4.35 -4.65 -10.05
C ASN A 225 2.83 -4.77 -9.86
N LYS A 226 2.34 -5.92 -9.40
CA LYS A 226 1.07 -5.95 -8.65
C LYS A 226 1.36 -5.44 -7.23
N GLY A 227 1.60 -4.14 -7.13
CA GLY A 227 2.03 -3.48 -5.90
C GLY A 227 1.59 -2.02 -5.80
N GLY A 228 0.69 -1.56 -6.68
CA GLY A 228 -0.08 -0.34 -6.48
C GLY A 228 -1.44 -0.72 -5.94
N LYS A 229 -1.62 -0.74 -4.62
CA LYS A 229 -2.97 -0.67 -4.06
C LYS A 229 -3.60 0.57 -4.66
N ARG A 230 -4.68 0.37 -5.42
CA ARG A 230 -5.69 1.39 -5.64
C ARG A 230 -6.15 1.88 -4.26
N ASN A 231 -5.50 2.92 -3.73
CA ASN A 231 -6.24 3.96 -3.02
C ASN A 231 -6.94 4.76 -4.11
N VAL A 232 -7.94 4.13 -4.74
CA VAL A 232 -9.10 4.89 -5.17
C VAL A 232 -9.69 5.33 -3.84
N THR A 233 -9.32 6.52 -3.39
CA THR A 233 -10.22 7.30 -2.56
C THR A 233 -11.49 7.39 -3.39
N PRO A 234 -12.59 6.72 -3.01
CA PRO A 234 -13.88 7.11 -3.55
C PRO A 234 -14.00 8.58 -3.21
N THR A 235 -14.24 9.41 -4.20
CA THR A 235 -14.71 10.78 -4.03
C THR A 235 -15.60 10.83 -2.79
N ALA A 236 -15.16 11.64 -1.82
CA ALA A 236 -15.74 11.74 -0.50
C ALA A 236 -17.26 11.89 -0.59
N ALA A 237 -17.97 10.85 -0.11
CA ALA A 237 -19.34 10.95 0.34
C ALA A 237 -19.64 9.89 1.42
N ASP A 238 -19.12 8.67 1.35
CA ASP A 238 -19.49 7.60 2.30
C ASP A 238 -18.31 6.70 2.73
N SER A 239 -17.29 7.26 3.39
CA SER A 239 -16.31 6.43 4.13
C SER A 239 -16.65 6.43 5.63
N PRO A 240 -16.80 5.26 6.29
CA PRO A 240 -17.10 5.15 7.72
C PRO A 240 -15.92 5.49 8.64
N ASP A 241 -14.79 5.90 8.08
CA ASP A 241 -13.57 6.26 8.80
C ASP A 241 -13.71 7.65 9.44
N ILE A 242 -13.34 7.80 10.72
CA ILE A 242 -13.46 9.07 11.45
C ILE A 242 -12.30 10.03 11.10
N GLY A 243 -11.23 9.51 10.50
CA GLY A 243 -10.11 10.30 10.02
C GLY A 243 -9.06 10.58 11.10
N LEU A 244 -8.84 9.62 12.01
CA LEU A 244 -7.76 9.72 13.00
C LEU A 244 -6.38 9.66 12.33
N SER A 245 -5.44 10.46 12.82
CA SER A 245 -4.04 10.37 12.39
C SER A 245 -3.35 9.12 12.96
N ASP A 246 -2.29 8.65 12.30
CA ASP A 246 -1.49 7.49 12.75
C ASP A 246 -0.94 7.63 14.18
N SER A 247 -0.74 8.87 14.65
CA SER A 247 -0.29 9.15 16.01
C SER A 247 -1.43 9.07 17.03
N GLU A 248 -2.63 9.50 16.66
CA GLU A 248 -3.84 9.40 17.48
C GLU A 248 -4.31 7.95 17.62
N ILE A 249 -4.23 7.19 16.53
CA ILE A 249 -4.50 5.75 16.51
C ILE A 249 -3.59 4.99 17.50
N ARG A 250 -2.30 5.37 17.61
CA ARG A 250 -1.36 4.76 18.55
C ARG A 250 -1.61 5.13 20.02
N ASN A 251 -2.17 6.31 20.26
CA ASN A 251 -2.45 6.79 21.61
C ASN A 251 -3.80 6.29 22.16
N TYR A 252 -4.63 5.71 21.30
CA TYR A 252 -5.88 5.06 21.67
C TYR A 252 -5.62 3.90 22.64
N SER A 253 -6.04 4.05 23.90
CA SER A 253 -5.81 3.13 25.02
C SER A 253 -7.09 2.43 25.46
N PHE A 254 -7.23 1.17 25.02
CA PHE A 254 -8.33 0.29 25.42
C PHE A 254 -8.41 0.04 26.93
N LEU A 255 -7.27 0.11 27.65
CA LEU A 255 -7.24 -0.07 29.10
C LEU A 255 -7.99 1.04 29.83
N ASN A 256 -7.91 2.27 29.34
CA ASN A 256 -8.63 3.40 29.93
C ASN A 256 -10.14 3.27 29.68
N VAL A 257 -10.52 2.84 28.47
CA VAL A 257 -11.91 2.48 28.12
C VAL A 257 -12.46 1.39 29.03
N LEU A 258 -11.75 0.27 29.20
CA LEU A 258 -12.19 -0.84 30.05
C LEU A 258 -12.29 -0.44 31.52
N ARG A 259 -11.36 0.38 32.02
CA ARG A 259 -11.43 0.91 33.40
C ARG A 259 -12.65 1.81 33.59
N TYR A 260 -12.97 2.65 32.60
CA TYR A 260 -14.18 3.46 32.60
C TYR A 260 -15.46 2.60 32.57
N LEU A 261 -15.54 1.63 31.66
CA LEU A 261 -16.71 0.73 31.55
C LEU A 261 -16.90 -0.15 32.79
N SER A 262 -15.82 -0.56 33.45
CA SER A 262 -15.89 -1.34 34.69
C SER A 262 -16.45 -0.56 35.88
N ASN A 263 -16.30 0.78 35.88
CA ASN A 263 -16.76 1.67 36.96
C ASN A 263 -17.17 3.05 36.39
N PRO A 264 -18.37 3.17 35.78
CA PRO A 264 -18.81 4.38 35.06
C PRO A 264 -18.97 5.63 35.95
N THR A 265 -19.10 5.43 37.27
CA THR A 265 -19.31 6.46 38.28
C THR A 265 -18.02 7.11 38.79
N ASN A 266 -16.85 6.61 38.40
CA ASN A 266 -15.56 7.09 38.92
C ASN A 266 -14.95 8.15 37.99
N GLU A 267 -14.93 9.40 38.45
CA GLU A 267 -14.47 10.57 37.69
C GLU A 267 -13.02 10.47 37.19
N LYS A 268 -12.16 9.74 37.93
CA LYS A 268 -10.75 9.55 37.56
C LYS A 268 -10.58 8.67 36.31
N TYR A 269 -11.42 7.65 36.13
CA TYR A 269 -11.36 6.79 34.95
C TYR A 269 -12.04 7.43 33.74
N ARG A 270 -13.04 8.29 33.96
CA ARG A 270 -13.65 9.11 32.92
C ARG A 270 -12.66 10.09 32.30
N GLN A 271 -11.87 10.78 33.13
CA GLN A 271 -10.84 11.71 32.64
C GLN A 271 -9.71 10.99 31.89
N ALA A 272 -9.31 9.81 32.35
CA ALA A 272 -8.28 9.01 31.69
C ALA A 272 -8.72 8.45 30.32
N ALA A 273 -10.04 8.29 30.09
CA ALA A 273 -10.63 7.77 28.86
C ALA A 273 -11.28 8.86 27.99
N ALA A 274 -11.11 10.15 28.31
CA ALA A 274 -11.82 11.25 27.65
C ALA A 274 -11.61 11.28 26.13
N PHE A 275 -10.37 11.08 25.67
CA PHE A 275 -10.02 10.99 24.26
C PHE A 275 -10.73 9.84 23.54
N GLU A 276 -10.84 8.69 24.21
CA GLU A 276 -11.47 7.47 23.67
C GLU A 276 -12.99 7.62 23.58
N LEU A 277 -13.58 8.31 24.56
CA LEU A 277 -15.01 8.62 24.58
C LEU A 277 -15.40 9.62 23.48
N GLU A 278 -14.53 10.59 23.19
CA GLU A 278 -14.73 11.54 22.10
C GLU A 278 -14.60 10.87 20.73
N ALA A 279 -13.59 10.00 20.55
CA ALA A 279 -13.44 9.20 19.34
C ALA A 279 -14.61 8.24 19.11
N SER A 280 -15.15 7.64 20.18
CA SER A 280 -16.37 6.81 20.13
C SER A 280 -17.61 7.62 19.76
N ALA A 281 -17.81 8.80 20.36
CA ALA A 281 -18.94 9.67 20.03
C ALA A 281 -18.89 10.17 18.57
N ALA A 282 -17.69 10.44 18.05
CA ALA A 282 -17.47 10.78 16.65
C ALA A 282 -17.78 9.58 15.72
N ALA A 283 -17.44 8.36 16.13
CA ALA A 283 -17.79 7.15 15.41
C ALA A 283 -19.31 6.90 15.45
N GLU A 284 -19.97 7.05 16.60
CA GLU A 284 -21.43 6.95 16.76
C GLU A 284 -22.19 7.95 15.88
N GLY A 285 -21.74 9.20 15.83
CA GLY A 285 -22.33 10.24 15.00
C GLY A 285 -22.21 9.96 13.50
N LYS A 286 -21.08 9.37 13.05
CA LYS A 286 -20.90 8.96 11.65
C LYS A 286 -21.65 7.68 11.30
N LEU A 287 -21.79 6.74 12.24
CA LEU A 287 -22.47 5.46 12.06
C LEU A 287 -24.00 5.55 12.28
N GLN A 288 -24.51 6.69 12.76
CA GLN A 288 -25.91 6.94 13.10
C GLN A 288 -26.54 5.84 13.96
N ARG A 289 -25.76 5.27 14.88
CA ARG A 289 -26.20 4.16 15.74
C ARG A 289 -25.81 4.45 17.19
N GLU A 290 -26.79 4.42 18.08
CA GLU A 290 -26.57 4.49 19.52
C GLU A 290 -26.15 3.12 20.03
N ALA A 291 -24.94 3.00 20.60
CA ALA A 291 -24.51 1.81 21.30
C ALA A 291 -24.73 1.98 22.82
N GLN A 292 -25.06 0.90 23.52
CA GLN A 292 -25.04 0.91 25.00
C GLN A 292 -23.61 0.85 25.59
N GLY A 293 -22.59 0.71 24.72
CA GLY A 293 -21.17 0.60 25.06
C GLY A 293 -20.32 1.66 24.35
N ILE A 294 -19.06 1.32 24.02
CA ILE A 294 -18.15 2.20 23.28
C ILE A 294 -17.92 1.60 21.89
N ILE A 295 -18.14 2.40 20.84
CA ILE A 295 -17.83 2.01 19.46
C ILE A 295 -16.35 2.28 19.21
N VAL A 296 -15.61 1.22 18.88
CA VAL A 296 -14.22 1.36 18.47
C VAL A 296 -14.18 1.84 17.02
N PRO A 297 -13.51 2.98 16.72
CA PRO A 297 -13.43 3.48 15.36
C PRO A 297 -12.72 2.51 14.41
N ASN A 298 -13.19 2.44 13.17
CA ASN A 298 -12.67 1.56 12.13
C ASN A 298 -11.17 1.79 11.82
N ASP A 299 -10.70 3.03 12.01
CA ASP A 299 -9.29 3.44 11.86
C ASP A 299 -8.38 2.67 12.85
N VAL A 300 -8.83 2.49 14.09
CA VAL A 300 -8.09 1.80 15.15
C VAL A 300 -8.14 0.28 14.97
N LEU A 301 -9.25 -0.26 14.47
CA LEU A 301 -9.38 -1.70 14.18
C LEU A 301 -8.44 -2.13 13.06
N ARG A 302 -8.25 -1.28 12.05
CA ARG A 302 -7.40 -1.57 10.89
C ARG A 302 -5.91 -1.56 11.22
N SER A 303 -5.47 -0.68 12.11
CA SER A 303 -4.07 -0.61 12.55
C SER A 303 -3.69 -1.67 13.58
N ALA A 304 -4.66 -2.27 14.27
CA ALA A 304 -4.45 -3.29 15.30
C ALA A 304 -4.06 -4.68 14.74
N ALA A 305 -3.90 -4.82 13.41
CA ALA A 305 -3.33 -6.03 12.82
C ALA A 305 -1.87 -6.23 13.29
N PRO A 306 -1.49 -7.42 13.79
CA PRO A 306 -0.19 -7.62 14.43
C PRO A 306 0.96 -7.43 13.44
N ILE A 307 1.76 -6.38 13.65
CA ILE A 307 3.07 -6.22 13.02
C ILE A 307 4.01 -7.21 13.69
N ALA A 308 4.33 -8.30 12.97
CA ALA A 308 5.38 -9.23 13.38
C ALA A 308 6.73 -8.48 13.42
N LYS A 309 7.23 -8.19 14.62
CA LYS A 309 8.61 -7.72 14.83
C LYS A 309 9.51 -8.91 15.11
N SER A 310 10.31 -9.28 14.12
CA SER A 310 11.43 -10.22 14.28
C SER A 310 12.69 -9.46 14.69
N GLY A 311 13.23 -9.80 15.86
CA GLY A 311 14.52 -9.28 16.35
C GLY A 311 15.04 -10.12 17.51
N SER A 312 16.04 -10.95 17.25
CA SER A 312 16.74 -11.79 18.23
C SER A 312 17.81 -10.99 18.99
N GLY A 313 17.83 -11.10 20.31
CA GLY A 313 18.90 -10.57 21.17
C GLY A 313 18.84 -11.27 22.54
N ALA A 314 19.91 -11.96 22.90
CA ALA A 314 19.96 -13.07 23.84
C ALA A 314 19.91 -12.71 25.35
N ASN A 315 19.29 -13.62 26.12
CA ASN A 315 19.49 -13.94 27.54
C ASN A 315 19.95 -12.84 28.52
N LEU A 316 19.00 -12.34 29.33
CA LEU A 316 19.28 -11.99 30.72
C LEU A 316 18.32 -12.73 31.62
N ILE A 317 18.92 -13.59 32.43
CA ILE A 317 18.31 -14.47 33.41
C ILE A 317 17.52 -13.65 34.43
N ALA A 318 16.21 -13.92 34.51
CA ALA A 318 15.46 -13.82 35.74
C ALA A 318 14.42 -14.95 35.73
N THR A 319 14.37 -15.70 36.82
CA THR A 319 13.31 -16.64 37.13
C THR A 319 12.03 -15.85 37.41
N GLU A 320 11.41 -15.35 36.36
CA GLU A 320 10.03 -14.90 36.33
C GLU A 320 9.33 -15.71 35.25
N HIS A 321 8.14 -16.21 35.56
CA HIS A 321 7.36 -17.05 34.69
C HIS A 321 7.39 -16.52 33.24
N LEU A 322 7.68 -17.39 32.27
CA LEU A 322 7.60 -17.10 30.84
C LEU A 322 6.13 -16.78 30.45
N ALA A 323 5.64 -15.61 30.85
CA ALA A 323 4.37 -15.06 30.40
C ALA A 323 4.39 -14.74 28.90
N GLY A 324 5.58 -14.74 28.28
CA GLY A 324 5.77 -14.60 26.83
C GLY A 324 5.81 -15.91 26.04
N SER A 325 5.73 -17.09 26.68
CA SER A 325 5.72 -18.38 25.98
C SER A 325 4.43 -19.17 26.22
N PHE A 326 3.28 -18.50 26.07
CA PHE A 326 2.02 -19.22 26.01
C PHE A 326 1.99 -20.11 24.77
N ILE A 327 1.66 -21.38 24.98
CA ILE A 327 1.37 -22.30 23.88
C ILE A 327 -0.06 -22.01 23.47
N ASP A 328 -0.23 -21.26 22.38
CA ASP A 328 -1.53 -20.99 21.79
C ASP A 328 -2.22 -22.31 21.39
N MET A 329 -3.53 -22.39 21.60
CA MET A 329 -4.32 -23.51 21.10
C MET A 329 -4.27 -23.53 19.57
N LEU A 330 -4.05 -24.71 18.99
CA LEU A 330 -4.04 -24.86 17.54
C LEU A 330 -5.47 -24.74 17.01
N TYR A 331 -5.73 -23.61 16.36
CA TYR A 331 -6.93 -23.39 15.60
C TYR A 331 -6.81 -23.97 14.18
N ASN A 332 -7.94 -24.42 13.65
CA ASN A 332 -8.02 -24.70 12.22
C ASN A 332 -7.73 -23.42 11.43
N LYS A 333 -7.18 -23.55 10.22
CA LYS A 333 -7.02 -22.40 9.32
C LYS A 333 -8.37 -22.05 8.70
N SER A 334 -8.73 -20.77 8.64
CA SER A 334 -9.89 -20.34 7.85
C SER A 334 -9.67 -20.73 6.39
N SER A 335 -10.64 -21.44 5.82
CA SER A 335 -10.63 -21.96 4.45
C SER A 335 -11.07 -20.95 3.42
N VAL A 336 -12.15 -20.23 3.70
CA VAL A 336 -13.00 -19.57 2.71
C VAL A 336 -12.81 -18.07 2.70
N MET A 337 -12.65 -17.45 3.88
CA MET A 337 -12.58 -15.98 4.03
C MET A 337 -11.44 -15.32 3.23
N GLN A 338 -10.35 -16.04 2.93
CA GLN A 338 -9.22 -15.48 2.17
C GLN A 338 -9.46 -15.45 0.66
N TYR A 339 -10.37 -16.28 0.15
CA TYR A 339 -10.63 -16.46 -1.27
C TYR A 339 -12.02 -15.98 -1.69
N ALA A 340 -12.92 -15.79 -0.73
CA ALA A 340 -14.25 -15.23 -0.93
C ALA A 340 -14.22 -13.70 -1.01
N THR A 341 -15.20 -13.13 -1.70
CA THR A 341 -15.39 -11.68 -1.76
C THR A 341 -16.14 -11.22 -0.51
N THR A 342 -15.44 -10.54 0.40
CA THR A 342 -16.05 -9.99 1.62
C THR A 342 -16.67 -8.62 1.34
N LEU A 343 -17.97 -8.47 1.60
CA LEU A 343 -18.70 -7.21 1.57
C LEU A 343 -18.81 -6.69 3.02
N THR A 344 -18.17 -5.57 3.31
CA THR A 344 -18.13 -4.98 4.66
C THR A 344 -18.93 -3.69 4.72
N GLY A 345 -19.44 -3.33 5.90
CA GLY A 345 -20.11 -2.04 6.12
C GLY A 345 -21.53 -1.98 5.57
N LEU A 346 -22.17 -3.15 5.44
CA LEU A 346 -23.55 -3.26 4.98
C LEU A 346 -24.51 -2.66 6.03
N VAL A 347 -25.53 -1.94 5.55
CA VAL A 347 -26.61 -1.36 6.37
C VAL A 347 -27.94 -1.85 5.80
N GLY A 348 -28.70 -2.59 6.62
CA GLY A 348 -29.96 -3.23 6.19
C GLY A 348 -29.73 -4.51 5.37
N ASP A 349 -30.83 -5.09 4.89
CA ASP A 349 -30.80 -6.28 4.03
C ASP A 349 -30.28 -5.93 2.63
N LEU A 350 -29.38 -6.75 2.11
CA LEU A 350 -28.81 -6.56 0.77
C LEU A 350 -29.46 -7.56 -0.20
N SER A 351 -30.16 -7.07 -1.22
CA SER A 351 -30.62 -7.89 -2.34
C SER A 351 -29.76 -7.63 -3.57
N ILE A 352 -29.20 -8.70 -4.14
CA ILE A 352 -28.43 -8.65 -5.38
C ILE A 352 -29.30 -9.27 -6.48
N PRO A 353 -29.76 -8.47 -7.46
CA PRO A 353 -30.50 -9.01 -8.60
C PRO A 353 -29.56 -9.83 -9.48
N THR A 354 -30.03 -11.01 -9.89
CA THR A 354 -29.31 -11.92 -10.80
C THR A 354 -30.12 -12.10 -12.07
N GLN A 355 -29.45 -12.23 -13.21
CA GLN A 355 -30.12 -12.61 -14.45
C GLN A 355 -30.07 -14.13 -14.58
N GLU A 356 -31.22 -14.80 -14.42
CA GLU A 356 -31.29 -16.27 -14.45
C GLU A 356 -31.58 -16.83 -15.85
N GLY A 357 -32.06 -15.97 -16.77
CA GLY A 357 -32.35 -16.35 -18.15
C GLY A 357 -32.08 -15.20 -19.13
N GLY A 358 -31.48 -15.53 -20.26
CA GLY A 358 -31.23 -14.61 -21.38
C GLY A 358 -32.05 -14.99 -22.61
N ALA A 359 -32.11 -14.07 -23.58
CA ALA A 359 -32.72 -14.35 -24.87
C ALA A 359 -31.90 -15.41 -25.64
N THR A 360 -32.57 -16.43 -26.17
CA THR A 360 -31.92 -17.48 -26.97
C THR A 360 -32.23 -17.28 -28.45
N GLY A 361 -31.19 -17.33 -29.28
CA GLY A 361 -31.35 -17.30 -30.73
C GLY A 361 -31.72 -18.70 -31.25
N TYR A 362 -32.72 -18.79 -32.13
CA TYR A 362 -33.06 -20.00 -32.85
C TYR A 362 -33.30 -19.71 -34.33
N TRP A 363 -33.07 -20.72 -35.16
CA TRP A 363 -33.30 -20.62 -36.60
C TRP A 363 -34.77 -20.87 -36.89
N LEU A 364 -35.38 -19.94 -37.61
CA LEU A 364 -36.77 -20.01 -38.00
C LEU A 364 -36.89 -20.77 -39.34
N GLY A 365 -37.87 -21.66 -39.45
CA GLY A 365 -38.25 -22.24 -40.73
C GLY A 365 -38.89 -21.21 -41.65
N GLU A 366 -39.03 -21.53 -42.94
CA GLU A 366 -39.83 -20.72 -43.86
C GLU A 366 -41.29 -20.72 -43.40
N ASP A 367 -41.88 -19.53 -43.22
CA ASP A 367 -43.27 -19.31 -42.77
C ASP A 367 -43.60 -19.61 -41.30
N ALA A 368 -42.62 -19.59 -40.40
CA ALA A 368 -42.87 -19.63 -38.95
C ALA A 368 -42.72 -18.25 -38.31
N ASP A 369 -43.53 -17.92 -37.30
CA ASP A 369 -43.38 -16.71 -36.49
C ASP A 369 -42.32 -16.92 -35.40
N ALA A 370 -41.52 -15.88 -35.15
CA ALA A 370 -40.56 -15.89 -34.05
C ALA A 370 -41.30 -15.81 -32.70
N THR A 371 -41.16 -16.83 -31.85
CA THR A 371 -41.48 -16.78 -30.42
C THR A 371 -40.60 -15.77 -29.68
N LEU A 372 -41.24 -14.98 -28.81
CA LEU A 372 -40.57 -14.02 -27.93
C LEU A 372 -39.76 -14.77 -26.85
N SER A 373 -38.48 -14.43 -26.69
CA SER A 373 -37.69 -14.87 -25.53
C SER A 373 -37.85 -13.85 -24.40
N GLU A 374 -38.27 -14.29 -23.21
CA GLU A 374 -38.33 -13.46 -22.00
C GLU A 374 -36.98 -13.49 -21.26
N ILE A 375 -36.55 -12.33 -20.75
CA ILE A 375 -35.41 -12.23 -19.84
C ILE A 375 -35.94 -12.40 -18.41
N THR A 376 -35.44 -13.40 -17.69
CA THR A 376 -35.83 -13.65 -16.29
C THR A 376 -34.78 -13.13 -15.33
N PHE A 377 -35.24 -12.43 -14.29
CA PHE A 377 -34.42 -11.95 -13.19
C PHE A 377 -34.78 -12.71 -11.91
N GLY A 378 -33.76 -13.19 -11.20
CA GLY A 378 -33.86 -13.68 -9.83
C GLY A 378 -33.29 -12.66 -8.85
N GLU A 379 -33.43 -12.93 -7.56
CA GLU A 379 -32.80 -12.16 -6.50
C GLU A 379 -32.09 -13.06 -5.50
N ARG A 380 -30.93 -12.62 -5.02
CA ARG A 380 -30.16 -13.26 -3.95
C ARG A 380 -30.09 -12.29 -2.78
N THR A 381 -30.78 -12.62 -1.70
CA THR A 381 -30.85 -11.78 -0.50
C THR A 381 -29.84 -12.24 0.55
N LEU A 382 -29.22 -11.26 1.19
CA LEU A 382 -28.31 -11.38 2.32
C LEU A 382 -28.99 -10.73 3.53
N GLN A 383 -29.11 -11.49 4.62
CA GLN A 383 -29.81 -11.07 5.83
C GLN A 383 -28.84 -10.99 7.00
N ASN A 384 -29.03 -10.04 7.90
CA ASN A 384 -28.21 -9.97 9.10
C ASN A 384 -28.46 -11.20 10.02
N ARG A 385 -27.44 -12.05 10.20
CA ARG A 385 -27.42 -13.16 11.17
C ARG A 385 -26.27 -12.98 12.14
N THR A 386 -26.55 -13.03 13.45
CA THR A 386 -25.56 -12.75 14.50
C THR A 386 -24.83 -14.01 14.96
N CYS A 387 -23.50 -13.99 14.90
CA CYS A 387 -22.60 -14.95 15.53
C CYS A 387 -22.05 -14.37 16.84
N ALA A 388 -22.03 -15.16 17.91
CA ALA A 388 -21.53 -14.73 19.21
C ALA A 388 -20.44 -15.67 19.76
N ALA A 389 -19.40 -15.10 20.36
CA ALA A 389 -18.38 -15.82 21.12
C ALA A 389 -18.27 -15.25 22.53
N LEU A 390 -18.31 -16.11 23.55
CA LEU A 390 -18.28 -15.72 24.96
C LEU A 390 -17.08 -16.36 25.65
N VAL A 391 -16.29 -15.54 26.35
CA VAL A 391 -15.19 -15.99 27.20
C VAL A 391 -15.39 -15.49 28.62
N GLU A 392 -15.26 -16.37 29.61
CA GLU A 392 -15.26 -16.00 31.03
C GLU A 392 -13.83 -15.92 31.57
N MET A 393 -13.44 -14.77 32.12
CA MET A 393 -12.18 -14.60 32.85
C MET A 393 -12.44 -14.61 34.36
N THR A 394 -11.59 -15.32 35.10
CA THR A 394 -11.70 -15.37 36.57
C THR A 394 -11.01 -14.18 37.23
N ARG A 395 -11.47 -13.78 38.43
CA ARG A 395 -10.87 -12.69 39.22
C ARG A 395 -9.35 -12.78 39.38
N LYS A 396 -8.84 -13.99 39.66
CA LYS A 396 -7.40 -14.22 39.85
C LYS A 396 -6.64 -14.06 38.53
N MET A 397 -7.22 -14.49 37.41
CA MET A 397 -6.65 -14.23 36.09
C MET A 397 -6.60 -12.74 35.79
N ILE A 398 -7.64 -11.96 36.07
CA ILE A 398 -7.64 -10.49 35.85
C ILE A 398 -6.59 -9.76 36.73
N MET A 399 -6.40 -10.23 37.97
CA MET A 399 -5.43 -9.62 38.89
C MET A 399 -3.96 -10.00 38.60
N GLN A 400 -3.75 -11.13 37.91
CA GLN A 400 -2.42 -11.66 37.60
C GLN A 400 -2.06 -11.53 36.11
N SER A 401 -3.01 -11.16 35.24
CA SER A 401 -2.81 -11.02 33.80
C SER A 401 -1.99 -9.78 33.48
N SER A 402 -0.88 -9.98 32.77
CA SER A 402 -0.23 -8.92 31.99
C SER A 402 -1.08 -8.56 30.76
N ASN A 403 -0.75 -7.43 30.12
CA ASN A 403 -1.34 -6.97 28.85
C ASN A 403 -1.41 -8.06 27.77
N ASP A 404 -0.53 -9.06 27.83
CA ASP A 404 -0.42 -10.14 26.85
C ASP A 404 -1.56 -11.16 26.95
N VAL A 405 -2.10 -11.42 28.15
CA VAL A 405 -3.23 -12.36 28.33
C VAL A 405 -4.52 -11.79 27.75
N GLU A 406 -4.69 -10.47 27.81
CA GLU A 406 -5.83 -9.78 27.20
C GLU A 406 -5.72 -9.78 25.66
N MET A 407 -4.53 -9.51 25.12
CA MET A 407 -4.28 -9.62 23.67
C MET A 407 -4.51 -11.06 23.16
N LEU A 408 -4.11 -12.06 23.95
CA LEU A 408 -4.37 -13.46 23.64
C LEU A 408 -5.86 -13.78 23.65
N ALA A 409 -6.59 -13.39 24.70
CA ALA A 409 -8.04 -13.59 24.77
C ALA A 409 -8.77 -12.91 23.60
N ARG A 410 -8.31 -11.73 23.17
CA ARG A 410 -8.85 -11.03 21.99
C ARG A 410 -8.58 -11.79 20.69
N GLY A 411 -7.34 -12.24 20.49
CA GLY A 411 -6.96 -13.04 19.32
C GLY A 411 -7.70 -14.36 19.26
N ASP A 412 -7.96 -14.96 20.42
CA ASP A 412 -8.71 -16.21 20.59
C ASP A 412 -10.18 -16.04 20.17
N ILE A 413 -10.85 -15.01 20.69
CA ILE A 413 -12.24 -14.67 20.35
C ILE A 413 -12.39 -14.36 18.85
N ALA A 414 -11.50 -13.53 18.29
CA ALA A 414 -11.53 -13.18 16.87
C ALA A 414 -11.32 -14.42 15.97
N LYS A 415 -10.38 -15.30 16.34
CA LYS A 415 -10.17 -16.57 15.62
C LYS A 415 -11.37 -17.50 15.74
N ALA A 416 -11.96 -17.62 16.93
CA ALA A 416 -13.13 -18.46 17.16
C ALA A 416 -14.32 -18.01 16.28
N LEU A 417 -14.61 -16.71 16.24
CA LEU A 417 -15.65 -16.14 15.37
C LEU A 417 -15.33 -16.32 13.88
N ALA A 418 -14.09 -16.10 13.47
CA ALA A 418 -13.71 -16.31 12.08
C ALA A 418 -13.92 -17.77 11.66
N LEU A 419 -13.64 -18.74 12.52
CA LEU A 419 -13.83 -20.16 12.23
C LEU A 419 -15.30 -20.60 12.23
N THR A 420 -16.14 -20.02 13.09
CA THR A 420 -17.58 -20.32 13.07
C THR A 420 -18.23 -19.77 11.81
N ILE A 421 -17.89 -18.54 11.40
CA ILE A 421 -18.36 -17.94 10.13
C ILE A 421 -17.87 -18.77 8.94
N ASP A 422 -16.59 -19.15 8.93
CA ASP A 422 -15.99 -19.95 7.85
C ASP A 422 -16.65 -21.33 7.70
N LYS A 423 -16.95 -22.01 8.81
CA LYS A 423 -17.67 -23.29 8.79
C LYS A 423 -19.12 -23.12 8.35
N ALA A 424 -19.79 -22.04 8.79
CA ALA A 424 -21.14 -21.72 8.38
C ALA A 424 -21.22 -21.41 6.88
N ALA A 425 -20.19 -20.76 6.31
CA ALA A 425 -20.11 -20.50 4.87
C ALA A 425 -20.08 -21.79 4.02
N LEU A 426 -19.48 -22.87 4.52
CA LEU A 426 -19.43 -24.16 3.82
C LEU A 426 -20.65 -25.05 4.10
N TYR A 427 -21.04 -25.17 5.36
CA TYR A 427 -21.98 -26.21 5.83
C TYR A 427 -23.15 -25.69 6.67
N GLY A 428 -23.37 -24.38 6.70
CA GLY A 428 -24.48 -23.78 7.42
C GLY A 428 -25.83 -24.33 6.94
N THR A 429 -26.72 -24.64 7.88
CA THR A 429 -28.01 -25.30 7.60
C THR A 429 -29.13 -24.34 7.17
N GLY A 430 -28.87 -23.03 7.20
CA GLY A 430 -29.93 -22.03 7.12
C GLY A 430 -30.74 -21.91 8.42
N GLY A 431 -31.47 -20.80 8.58
CA GLY A 431 -32.14 -20.41 9.82
C GLY A 431 -31.34 -19.35 10.57
N ASP A 432 -31.00 -19.62 11.84
CA ASP A 432 -30.25 -18.69 12.71
C ASP A 432 -28.76 -18.58 12.31
N GLN A 433 -28.27 -19.46 11.45
CA GLN A 433 -26.92 -19.42 10.87
C GLN A 433 -27.01 -19.34 9.34
N PRO A 434 -26.01 -18.75 8.64
CA PRO A 434 -25.99 -18.63 7.18
C PRO A 434 -26.30 -19.94 6.46
N LEU A 435 -26.87 -19.88 5.26
CA LEU A 435 -27.01 -21.06 4.40
C LEU A 435 -25.66 -21.32 3.72
N GLY A 436 -24.99 -22.40 4.10
CA GLY A 436 -23.68 -22.75 3.57
C GLY A 436 -23.76 -23.32 2.15
N LEU A 437 -22.64 -23.29 1.45
CA LEU A 437 -22.50 -23.76 0.07
C LEU A 437 -23.03 -25.19 -0.15
N ALA A 438 -22.90 -26.08 0.83
CA ALA A 438 -23.42 -27.46 0.74
C ALA A 438 -24.95 -27.56 0.70
N GLY A 439 -25.65 -26.55 1.20
CA GLY A 439 -27.12 -26.47 1.23
C GLY A 439 -27.71 -25.60 0.12
N ILE A 440 -26.89 -24.87 -0.64
CA ILE A 440 -27.36 -24.02 -1.74
C ILE A 440 -27.77 -24.89 -2.93
N THR A 441 -28.98 -24.63 -3.45
CA THR A 441 -29.47 -25.31 -4.66
C THR A 441 -28.73 -24.81 -5.89
N GLY A 442 -28.31 -25.73 -6.77
CA GLY A 442 -27.58 -25.41 -8.01
C GLY A 442 -26.06 -25.61 -7.93
N VAL A 443 -25.51 -26.01 -6.78
CA VAL A 443 -24.12 -26.48 -6.68
C VAL A 443 -24.03 -27.88 -7.27
N ASN A 444 -23.04 -28.11 -8.13
CA ASN A 444 -22.85 -29.37 -8.83
C ASN A 444 -22.41 -30.49 -7.87
N PRO A 445 -23.20 -31.56 -7.68
CA PRO A 445 -22.80 -32.69 -6.86
C PRO A 445 -22.03 -33.71 -7.69
N VAL A 446 -20.85 -34.12 -7.23
CA VAL A 446 -20.13 -35.29 -7.76
C VAL A 446 -20.12 -36.37 -6.69
N ASN A 447 -20.70 -37.52 -7.02
CA ASN A 447 -20.83 -38.65 -6.10
C ASN A 447 -19.57 -39.51 -6.16
N LEU A 448 -18.78 -39.47 -5.09
CA LEU A 448 -17.56 -40.26 -4.99
C LEU A 448 -17.88 -41.72 -4.69
N VAL A 449 -17.17 -42.64 -5.35
CA VAL A 449 -17.28 -44.08 -5.10
C VAL A 449 -16.72 -44.46 -3.73
N GLY A 450 -15.66 -43.76 -3.29
CA GLY A 450 -15.00 -43.94 -2.00
C GLY A 450 -14.99 -42.66 -1.14
N THR A 451 -14.42 -42.75 0.06
CA THR A 451 -14.20 -41.57 0.93
C THR A 451 -13.17 -40.60 0.33
N HIS A 452 -12.28 -41.09 -0.55
CA HIS A 452 -11.32 -40.27 -1.26
C HIS A 452 -11.50 -40.45 -2.78
N PRO A 453 -11.43 -39.36 -3.56
CA PRO A 453 -11.64 -39.39 -5.00
C PRO A 453 -10.44 -39.98 -5.74
N ASN A 454 -10.74 -40.67 -6.84
CA ASN A 454 -9.78 -41.05 -7.87
C ASN A 454 -9.51 -39.88 -8.82
N TYR A 455 -8.46 -40.00 -9.65
CA TYR A 455 -8.12 -38.95 -10.62
C TYR A 455 -9.25 -38.64 -11.62
N GLN A 456 -10.01 -39.65 -12.03
CA GLN A 456 -11.17 -39.45 -12.92
C GLN A 456 -12.28 -38.63 -12.28
N GLU A 457 -12.52 -38.81 -10.98
CA GLU A 457 -13.55 -38.04 -10.25
C GLU A 457 -13.11 -36.58 -10.07
N PHE A 458 -11.81 -36.29 -9.93
CA PHE A 458 -11.30 -34.91 -9.97
C PHE A 458 -11.53 -34.23 -11.32
N ILE A 459 -11.37 -34.97 -12.42
CA ILE A 459 -11.67 -34.49 -13.79
C ILE A 459 -13.18 -34.29 -13.96
N GLU A 460 -14.01 -35.17 -13.40
CA GLU A 460 -15.47 -35.04 -13.44
C GLU A 460 -15.93 -33.76 -12.73
N MET A 461 -15.33 -33.43 -11.58
CA MET A 461 -15.58 -32.16 -10.88
C MET A 461 -15.19 -30.93 -11.71
N GLU A 462 -14.14 -31.01 -12.52
CA GLU A 462 -13.80 -29.95 -13.47
C GLU A 462 -14.81 -29.87 -14.60
N THR A 463 -15.13 -31.02 -15.18
CA THR A 463 -16.03 -31.14 -16.33
C THR A 463 -17.43 -30.64 -16.02
N SER A 464 -17.94 -30.85 -14.80
CA SER A 464 -19.26 -30.38 -14.39
C SER A 464 -19.36 -28.86 -14.40
N ILE A 465 -18.35 -28.15 -13.88
CA ILE A 465 -18.33 -26.68 -13.87
C ILE A 465 -18.10 -26.13 -15.29
N ALA A 466 -17.21 -26.75 -16.06
CA ALA A 466 -16.94 -26.35 -17.44
C ALA A 466 -18.15 -26.57 -18.37
N ALA A 467 -18.93 -27.64 -18.15
CA ALA A 467 -20.15 -27.91 -18.92
C ALA A 467 -21.22 -26.82 -18.71
N ASP A 468 -21.26 -26.22 -17.53
CA ASP A 468 -22.16 -25.10 -17.20
C ASP A 468 -21.62 -23.73 -17.65
N ASN A 469 -20.43 -23.69 -18.29
CA ASN A 469 -19.72 -22.45 -18.64
C ASN A 469 -19.50 -21.53 -17.42
N ALA A 470 -19.32 -22.12 -16.24
CA ALA A 470 -19.19 -21.43 -14.98
C ALA A 470 -17.74 -21.33 -14.49
N ASP A 471 -16.77 -21.51 -15.41
CA ASP A 471 -15.32 -21.41 -15.22
C ASP A 471 -14.81 -19.94 -15.27
N VAL A 472 -15.63 -18.99 -14.84
CA VAL A 472 -15.39 -17.54 -14.96
C VAL A 472 -14.46 -17.02 -13.85
N GLY A 473 -13.25 -17.57 -13.74
CA GLY A 473 -12.25 -17.10 -12.78
C GLY A 473 -11.16 -18.10 -12.44
N SER A 474 -10.34 -17.78 -11.44
CA SER A 474 -9.31 -18.71 -10.96
C SER A 474 -9.95 -19.81 -10.11
N MET A 475 -10.02 -21.02 -10.66
CA MET A 475 -10.54 -22.19 -9.97
C MET A 475 -9.52 -22.73 -8.95
N LEU A 476 -10.02 -23.20 -7.81
CA LEU A 476 -9.19 -23.72 -6.72
C LEU A 476 -9.86 -24.92 -6.06
N TYR A 477 -9.09 -25.98 -5.80
CA TYR A 477 -9.55 -27.09 -4.97
C TYR A 477 -9.36 -26.76 -3.48
N MET A 478 -10.37 -27.01 -2.66
CA MET A 478 -10.23 -27.02 -1.21
C MET A 478 -10.54 -28.40 -0.63
N MET A 479 -9.65 -28.87 0.25
CA MET A 479 -9.79 -30.18 0.90
C MET A 479 -9.13 -30.19 2.29
N ASN A 480 -9.36 -31.24 3.07
CA ASN A 480 -8.73 -31.40 4.38
C ASN A 480 -7.30 -31.99 4.30
N ALA A 481 -6.59 -31.99 5.42
CA ALA A 481 -5.22 -32.52 5.47
C ALA A 481 -5.13 -34.03 5.14
N VAL A 482 -6.17 -34.81 5.45
CA VAL A 482 -6.25 -36.24 5.14
C VAL A 482 -6.38 -36.46 3.62
N GLY A 483 -7.23 -35.68 2.95
CA GLY A 483 -7.37 -35.66 1.50
C GLY A 483 -6.08 -35.27 0.79
N ARG A 484 -5.32 -34.32 1.35
CA ARG A 484 -3.95 -34.02 0.87
C ARG A 484 -3.03 -35.24 0.98
N GLY A 485 -3.07 -35.95 2.10
CA GLY A 485 -2.30 -37.17 2.32
C GLY A 485 -2.59 -38.21 1.24
N HIS A 486 -3.88 -38.45 0.97
CA HIS A 486 -4.33 -39.34 -0.08
C HIS A 486 -3.82 -38.92 -1.48
N CYS A 487 -3.98 -37.66 -1.86
CA CYS A 487 -3.54 -37.18 -3.17
C CYS A 487 -2.02 -37.33 -3.39
N LYS A 488 -1.22 -37.29 -2.30
CA LYS A 488 0.23 -37.53 -2.36
C LYS A 488 0.61 -39.00 -2.48
N SER A 489 -0.19 -39.92 -1.93
CA SER A 489 0.08 -41.36 -2.00
C SER A 489 -0.49 -42.04 -3.25
N THR A 490 -1.53 -41.47 -3.85
CA THR A 490 -2.29 -42.09 -4.93
C THR A 490 -1.76 -41.68 -6.31
N GLN A 491 -1.55 -42.67 -7.19
CA GLN A 491 -1.09 -42.45 -8.57
C GLN A 491 -2.21 -41.90 -9.48
N LYS A 492 -1.85 -41.08 -10.47
CA LYS A 492 -2.80 -40.48 -11.43
C LYS A 492 -3.44 -41.48 -12.40
N PHE A 493 -2.62 -42.34 -13.02
CA PHE A 493 -3.09 -43.37 -13.94
C PHE A 493 -2.53 -44.73 -13.56
N ALA A 494 -3.30 -45.78 -13.81
CA ALA A 494 -2.86 -47.15 -13.61
C ALA A 494 -1.64 -47.46 -14.50
N ASN A 495 -0.64 -48.15 -13.93
CA ASN A 495 0.56 -48.62 -14.63
C ASN A 495 1.52 -47.53 -15.15
N THR A 496 1.45 -46.31 -14.62
CA THR A 496 2.41 -45.23 -14.91
C THR A 496 3.37 -45.05 -13.74
N ASN A 497 4.65 -44.83 -14.03
CA ASN A 497 5.71 -44.70 -13.03
C ASN A 497 5.52 -43.48 -12.10
N GLY A 498 4.77 -43.66 -11.02
CA GLY A 498 4.94 -42.93 -9.76
C GLY A 498 4.60 -41.45 -9.76
N SER A 499 3.80 -40.95 -10.71
CA SER A 499 3.27 -39.57 -10.64
C SER A 499 2.03 -39.52 -9.73
N PRO A 500 2.13 -38.96 -8.52
CA PRO A 500 0.98 -38.81 -7.62
C PRO A 500 -0.03 -37.80 -8.20
N ILE A 501 -1.29 -37.88 -7.75
CA ILE A 501 -2.33 -36.89 -8.06
C ILE A 501 -1.87 -35.49 -7.65
N TRP A 502 -1.14 -35.40 -6.53
CA TRP A 502 -0.52 -34.18 -6.04
C TRP A 502 0.71 -33.79 -6.86
N GLU A 503 0.62 -32.71 -7.63
CA GLU A 503 1.69 -32.25 -8.49
C GLU A 503 2.71 -31.35 -7.75
N ALA A 504 3.86 -31.13 -8.41
CA ALA A 504 4.82 -30.12 -7.97
C ALA A 504 4.17 -28.72 -8.08
N GLY A 505 4.35 -27.89 -7.05
CA GLY A 505 3.69 -26.57 -6.99
C GLY A 505 2.42 -26.53 -6.16
N ASN A 506 2.08 -27.60 -5.43
CA ASN A 506 0.89 -27.64 -4.55
C ASN A 506 -0.42 -27.56 -5.36
N THR A 507 -0.43 -28.19 -6.53
CA THR A 507 -1.56 -28.24 -7.46
C THR A 507 -2.15 -29.65 -7.57
N VAL A 508 -3.42 -29.72 -7.95
CA VAL A 508 -4.14 -30.93 -8.34
C VAL A 508 -4.81 -30.62 -9.67
N ASN A 509 -4.58 -31.47 -10.68
CA ASN A 509 -5.12 -31.28 -12.03
C ASN A 509 -4.74 -29.90 -12.62
N GLY A 510 -3.52 -29.39 -12.35
CA GLY A 510 -3.07 -28.07 -12.79
C GLY A 510 -3.64 -26.87 -12.00
N TYR A 511 -4.65 -27.07 -11.14
CA TYR A 511 -5.25 -26.00 -10.33
C TYR A 511 -4.63 -25.90 -8.94
N GLY A 512 -4.63 -24.70 -8.36
CA GLY A 512 -4.15 -24.48 -7.01
C GLY A 512 -4.98 -25.24 -5.96
N THR A 513 -4.36 -25.56 -4.83
CA THR A 513 -5.04 -26.21 -3.71
C THR A 513 -4.91 -25.41 -2.42
N HIS A 514 -5.99 -25.34 -1.65
CA HIS A 514 -5.98 -24.84 -0.28
C HIS A 514 -6.42 -25.92 0.70
N ILE A 515 -5.69 -26.03 1.81
CA ILE A 515 -5.86 -27.12 2.78
C ILE A 515 -6.37 -26.56 4.09
N SER A 516 -7.56 -27.01 4.50
CA SER A 516 -8.15 -26.65 5.79
C SER A 516 -8.89 -27.82 6.41
N ASN A 517 -8.72 -28.00 7.73
CA ASN A 517 -9.46 -28.97 8.51
C ASN A 517 -10.86 -28.47 8.94
N GLN A 518 -11.33 -27.32 8.43
CA GLN A 518 -12.74 -26.93 8.52
C GLN A 518 -13.63 -27.74 7.55
N ILE A 519 -13.04 -28.28 6.49
CA ILE A 519 -13.73 -29.16 5.53
C ILE A 519 -13.88 -30.55 6.15
N ASN A 520 -15.09 -31.10 6.06
CA ASN A 520 -15.37 -32.43 6.60
C ASN A 520 -14.53 -33.49 5.88
N ASN A 521 -14.17 -34.55 6.58
CA ASN A 521 -13.38 -35.61 5.97
C ASN A 521 -14.20 -36.34 4.90
N GLY A 522 -13.65 -36.43 3.69
CA GLY A 522 -14.31 -37.03 2.54
C GLY A 522 -15.08 -36.05 1.66
N ASP A 523 -15.14 -34.78 2.04
CA ASP A 523 -15.65 -33.70 1.19
C ASP A 523 -14.50 -33.02 0.45
N TYR A 524 -14.71 -32.77 -0.84
CA TYR A 524 -13.79 -32.04 -1.71
C TYR A 524 -14.55 -30.94 -2.41
N TRP A 525 -14.05 -29.73 -2.30
CA TRP A 525 -14.62 -28.56 -2.95
C TRP A 525 -13.78 -28.17 -4.15
N PHE A 526 -14.44 -27.83 -5.26
CA PHE A 526 -13.81 -27.23 -6.42
C PHE A 526 -14.69 -26.08 -6.92
N GLY A 527 -14.07 -24.98 -7.36
CA GLY A 527 -14.83 -23.88 -7.93
C GLY A 527 -14.12 -22.55 -7.88
N VAL A 528 -14.86 -21.52 -8.29
CA VAL A 528 -14.41 -20.13 -8.34
C VAL A 528 -14.82 -19.42 -7.06
N TRP A 529 -13.93 -19.35 -6.08
CA TRP A 529 -14.24 -18.82 -4.74
C TRP A 529 -14.55 -17.32 -4.71
N SER A 530 -14.15 -16.55 -5.73
CA SER A 530 -14.53 -15.13 -5.84
C SER A 530 -16.03 -14.91 -6.04
N GLU A 531 -16.77 -15.92 -6.53
CA GLU A 531 -18.22 -15.90 -6.70
C GLU A 531 -18.99 -16.09 -5.37
N LEU A 532 -18.28 -16.48 -4.30
CA LEU A 532 -18.82 -16.55 -2.96
C LEU A 532 -18.74 -15.18 -2.30
N LEU A 533 -19.87 -14.68 -1.84
CA LEU A 533 -20.01 -13.41 -1.14
C LEU A 533 -20.19 -13.66 0.34
N ILE A 534 -19.38 -12.99 1.16
CA ILE A 534 -19.55 -12.97 2.61
C ILE A 534 -19.92 -11.55 3.02
N GLY A 535 -21.15 -11.34 3.44
CA GLY A 535 -21.61 -10.07 4.02
C GLY A 535 -21.23 -9.99 5.48
N LEU A 536 -20.52 -8.93 5.87
CA LEU A 536 -20.24 -8.59 7.26
C LEU A 536 -20.94 -7.26 7.59
N TRP A 537 -21.90 -7.31 8.51
CA TRP A 537 -22.58 -6.13 9.00
C TRP A 537 -21.85 -5.61 10.24
N GLY A 538 -21.46 -4.34 10.20
CA GLY A 538 -20.78 -3.68 11.31
C GLY A 538 -19.39 -4.24 11.65
N GLY A 539 -18.74 -3.57 12.62
CA GLY A 539 -17.52 -4.06 13.26
C GLY A 539 -17.84 -5.05 14.38
N LEU A 540 -16.80 -5.69 14.90
CA LEU A 540 -16.88 -6.58 16.05
C LEU A 540 -17.39 -5.81 17.29
N ASP A 541 -18.59 -6.12 17.77
CA ASP A 541 -19.13 -5.54 19.00
C ASP A 541 -18.64 -6.34 20.21
N LEU A 542 -17.89 -5.68 21.10
CA LEU A 542 -17.33 -6.27 22.30
C LEU A 542 -18.03 -5.69 23.52
N THR A 543 -18.86 -6.52 24.16
CA THR A 543 -19.54 -6.16 25.40
C THR A 543 -18.87 -6.86 26.58
N VAL A 544 -18.67 -6.11 27.66
CA VAL A 544 -18.11 -6.65 28.91
C VAL A 544 -19.23 -6.67 29.95
N ASP A 545 -19.53 -7.84 30.48
CA ASP A 545 -20.51 -8.03 31.53
C ASP A 545 -19.82 -8.34 32.88
N PRO A 546 -19.75 -7.36 33.80
CA PRO A 546 -19.23 -7.57 35.15
C PRO A 546 -20.31 -7.99 36.17
N TYR A 547 -21.60 -7.98 35.79
CA TYR A 547 -22.72 -8.17 36.72
C TYR A 547 -23.14 -9.64 36.82
N THR A 548 -23.23 -10.31 35.68
CA THR A 548 -23.62 -11.73 35.66
C THR A 548 -22.44 -12.58 36.11
N HIS A 549 -22.58 -13.24 37.26
CA HIS A 549 -21.50 -13.92 38.03
C HIS A 549 -20.60 -13.01 38.89
N SER A 550 -21.08 -11.82 39.25
CA SER A 550 -20.43 -10.94 40.26
C SER A 550 -20.16 -11.65 41.60
N SER A 551 -21.03 -12.56 42.04
CA SER A 551 -20.83 -13.38 43.25
C SER A 551 -19.60 -14.29 43.20
N LYS A 552 -19.14 -14.64 41.98
CA LYS A 552 -17.92 -15.42 41.74
C LYS A 552 -16.74 -14.53 41.31
N GLY A 553 -16.95 -13.22 41.18
CA GLY A 553 -15.95 -12.26 40.71
C GLY A 553 -15.43 -12.55 39.30
N ARG A 554 -16.25 -13.17 38.44
CA ARG A 554 -15.88 -13.43 37.04
C ARG A 554 -16.28 -12.25 36.16
N LEU A 555 -15.49 -11.99 35.13
CA LEU A 555 -15.79 -11.01 34.09
C LEU A 555 -16.06 -11.78 32.80
N ARG A 556 -17.16 -11.46 32.11
CA ARG A 556 -17.45 -12.05 30.81
C ARG A 556 -17.15 -11.04 29.72
N ILE A 557 -16.51 -11.52 28.67
CA ILE A 557 -16.34 -10.78 27.42
C ILE A 557 -17.20 -11.51 26.39
N VAL A 558 -18.14 -10.79 25.80
CA VAL A 558 -19.02 -11.30 24.75
C VAL A 558 -18.76 -10.49 23.49
N ALA A 559 -18.41 -11.20 22.42
CA ALA A 559 -18.21 -10.61 21.12
C ALA A 559 -19.37 -11.02 20.20
N PHE A 560 -19.97 -10.05 19.54
CA PHE A 560 -21.00 -10.25 18.51
C PHE A 560 -20.46 -9.81 17.16
N GLN A 561 -20.69 -10.63 16.14
CA GLN A 561 -20.39 -10.33 14.75
C GLN A 561 -21.57 -10.76 13.89
N ASP A 562 -22.10 -9.83 13.12
CA ASP A 562 -23.18 -10.09 12.17
C ASP A 562 -22.59 -10.48 10.82
N ALA A 563 -23.00 -11.63 10.28
CA ALA A 563 -22.47 -12.21 9.05
C ALA A 563 -23.46 -13.12 8.31
N ASP A 564 -23.38 -13.13 6.98
CA ASP A 564 -24.20 -14.00 6.11
C ASP A 564 -23.47 -14.27 4.80
N VAL A 565 -23.92 -15.30 4.09
CA VAL A 565 -23.23 -15.84 2.93
C VAL A 565 -24.21 -16.02 1.79
N ALA A 566 -23.82 -15.55 0.61
CA ALA A 566 -24.56 -15.74 -0.63
C ALA A 566 -23.61 -16.11 -1.76
N VAL A 567 -24.13 -16.77 -2.78
CA VAL A 567 -23.37 -17.13 -3.98
C VAL A 567 -23.98 -16.41 -5.18
N ARG A 568 -23.13 -15.84 -6.03
CA ARG A 568 -23.57 -15.24 -7.30
C ARG A 568 -24.07 -16.30 -8.26
N HIS A 569 -23.22 -17.28 -8.58
CA HIS A 569 -23.53 -18.39 -9.49
C HIS A 569 -23.23 -19.73 -8.80
N PRO A 570 -24.26 -20.45 -8.29
CA PRO A 570 -24.07 -21.75 -7.63
C PRO A 570 -23.36 -22.78 -8.50
N GLN A 571 -23.55 -22.71 -9.82
CA GLN A 571 -22.94 -23.61 -10.82
C GLN A 571 -21.41 -23.47 -10.90
N SER A 572 -20.85 -22.37 -10.40
CA SER A 572 -19.39 -22.14 -10.32
C SER A 572 -18.71 -23.00 -9.25
N PHE A 573 -19.47 -23.81 -8.51
CA PHE A 573 -18.99 -24.68 -7.44
C PHE A 573 -19.42 -26.12 -7.66
N CYS A 574 -18.52 -27.03 -7.28
CA CYS A 574 -18.73 -28.46 -7.28
C CYS A 574 -18.35 -29.05 -5.92
N LEU A 575 -19.21 -29.93 -5.39
CA LEU A 575 -19.00 -30.69 -4.17
C LEU A 575 -18.83 -32.17 -4.50
N GLY A 576 -17.62 -32.68 -4.33
CA GLY A 576 -17.31 -34.10 -4.34
C GLY A 576 -17.54 -34.69 -2.95
N ARG A 577 -18.54 -35.56 -2.80
CA ARG A 577 -18.80 -36.30 -1.55
C ARG A 577 -19.21 -37.73 -1.85
N LYS A 578 -18.91 -38.65 -0.94
CA LYS A 578 -19.43 -40.01 -1.04
C LYS A 578 -20.96 -39.97 -0.91
N ALA A 579 -21.67 -40.61 -1.85
CA ALA A 579 -23.11 -40.80 -1.71
C ALA A 579 -23.40 -41.59 -0.42
N ALA A 580 -24.37 -41.13 0.37
CA ALA A 580 -24.73 -41.70 1.66
C ALA A 580 -25.24 -43.15 1.54
#